data_AF-A0A380ENF0-F1
#
_entry.id   AF-A0A380ENF0-F1
#
_cell.length_a   1.000
_cell.length_b   1.000
_cell.length_c   1.000
_cell.angle_alpha   90.00
_cell.angle_beta   90.00
_cell.angle_gamma   90.00
#
_symmetry.space_group_name_H-M   'P 1'
#
loop_
_entity.id
_entity.type
_entity.pdbx_description
1 polymer ?
#
loop_
_entity_poly.entity_id
_entity_poly.type
_entity_poly.pdbx_seq_one_letter_code
_entity_poly.pdbx_strand_id
1 'polypeptide(L)' 'MIQQETRLKVADNSGAREVLTIKVLGGSGRKTANIGDVIVCTVKMQHQVALLKKVTLSKL' A
#
# COMPACT_ATOMS: atom_id res chain seq x y z
N MET A 1 12.00 -3.17 -6.66
CA MET A 1 11.13 -4.32 -6.98
C MET A 1 10.21 -4.59 -5.82
N ILE A 2 8.92 -4.32 -5.99
CA ILE A 2 7.84 -4.56 -5.03
C ILE A 2 6.89 -5.56 -5.66
N GLN A 3 6.42 -6.55 -4.91
CA GLN A 3 5.48 -7.56 -5.40
C GLN A 3 4.30 -7.73 -4.44
N GLN A 4 3.33 -8.56 -4.82
CA GLN A 4 2.23 -8.94 -3.93
C GLN A 4 2.77 -9.46 -2.59
N GLU A 5 2.11 -9.08 -1.50
CA GLU A 5 2.49 -9.38 -0.10
C GLU A 5 3.77 -8.70 0.42
N THR A 6 4.36 -7.77 -0.34
CA THR A 6 5.45 -6.92 0.18
C THR A 6 4.90 -5.93 1.21
N ARG A 7 5.57 -5.81 2.36
CA ARG A 7 5.30 -4.75 3.35
C ARG A 7 6.14 -3.51 3.07
N LEU A 8 5.50 -2.35 3.12
CA LEU A 8 6.13 -1.05 2.86
C LEU A 8 5.85 -0.09 4.01
N LYS A 9 6.84 0.75 4.33
CA LYS A 9 6.66 1.90 5.21
C LYS A 9 6.00 3.03 4.43
N VAL A 10 5.04 3.70 5.06
CA VAL A 10 4.35 4.84 4.46
C VAL A 10 5.13 6.12 4.77
N ALA A 11 5.31 6.97 3.75
CA ALA A 11 6.08 8.21 3.82
C ALA A 11 5.20 9.47 3.66
N ASP A 12 3.90 9.34 3.90
CA ASP A 12 2.93 10.43 3.86
C ASP A 12 2.42 10.78 5.27
N ASN A 13 1.49 11.73 5.34
CA ASN A 13 0.81 12.15 6.56
C ASN A 13 -0.62 11.59 6.67
N SER A 14 -0.94 10.48 5.98
CA SER A 14 -2.26 9.83 6.02
C SER A 14 -2.58 9.20 7.38
N GLY A 15 -1.55 8.98 8.22
CA GLY A 15 -1.67 8.27 9.48
C GLY A 15 -1.43 6.75 9.37
N ALA A 16 -1.25 6.21 8.16
CA ALA A 16 -0.72 4.85 8.00
C ALA A 16 0.79 4.82 8.30
N ARG A 17 1.27 3.75 8.94
CA ARG A 17 2.70 3.50 9.20
C ARG A 17 3.25 2.39 8.32
N GLU A 18 2.47 1.32 8.16
CA GLU A 18 2.82 0.19 7.30
C GLU A 18 1.63 -0.25 6.46
N VAL A 19 1.92 -0.61 5.21
CA VAL A 19 0.96 -1.19 4.27
C VAL A 19 1.47 -2.51 3.73
N LEU A 20 0.54 -3.38 3.34
CA LEU A 20 0.80 -4.61 2.60
C LEU A 20 0.30 -4.45 1.16
N THR A 21 1.14 -4.79 0.19
CA THR A 21 0.77 -4.75 -1.23
C THR A 21 -0.19 -5.90 -1.56
N ILE A 22 -1.35 -5.58 -2.14
CA ILE A 22 -2.36 -6.54 -2.59
C ILE A 22 -2.23 -6.81 -4.09
N LYS A 23 -1.95 -5.76 -4.89
CA LYS A 23 -1.85 -5.89 -6.35
C LYS A 23 -0.98 -4.80 -6.94
N VAL A 24 -0.16 -5.15 -7.92
CA VAL A 24 0.56 -4.19 -8.77
C VAL A 24 -0.31 -3.82 -9.96
N LEU A 25 -0.46 -2.53 -10.26
CA LEU A 25 -1.24 -2.05 -11.40
C LEU A 25 -0.36 -1.84 -12.64
N GLY A 26 -0.99 -1.80 -13.83
CA GLY A 26 -0.31 -1.52 -15.10
C GLY A 26 -0.36 -2.62 -16.15
N GLY A 27 -1.34 -3.53 -16.11
CA GLY A 27 -1.59 -4.52 -17.17
C GLY A 27 -1.90 -5.93 -16.65
N SER A 28 -2.23 -6.83 -17.58
CA SER A 28 -2.44 -8.25 -17.25
C SER A 28 -1.11 -8.93 -16.95
N GLY A 29 -1.06 -9.76 -15.91
CA GLY A 29 0.12 -10.58 -15.57
C GLY A 29 1.30 -9.81 -14.96
N ARG A 30 1.17 -8.51 -14.66
CA ARG A 30 2.25 -7.73 -14.04
C ARG A 30 2.51 -8.23 -12.61
N LYS A 31 3.74 -8.67 -12.35
CA LYS A 31 4.14 -9.28 -11.06
C LYS A 31 4.84 -8.30 -10.11
N THR A 32 5.49 -7.27 -10.67
CA THR A 32 6.37 -6.39 -9.90
C THR A 32 6.20 -4.92 -10.26
N ALA A 33 6.43 -4.07 -9.27
CA ALA A 33 6.44 -2.61 -9.32
C ALA A 33 7.84 -2.06 -8.99
N ASN A 34 8.15 -0.90 -9.56
CA ASN A 34 9.30 -0.06 -9.25
C ASN A 34 8.84 1.36 -8.90
N ILE A 35 9.78 2.29 -8.75
CA ILE A 35 9.49 3.69 -8.42
C ILE A 35 8.58 4.29 -9.50
N GLY A 36 7.50 4.96 -9.09
CA GLY A 36 6.52 5.58 -9.97
C GLY A 36 5.36 4.68 -10.39
N ASP A 37 5.40 3.38 -10.06
CA ASP A 37 4.27 2.48 -10.28
C ASP A 37 3.22 2.58 -9.18
N VAL A 38 1.96 2.51 -9.58
CA VAL A 38 0.82 2.53 -8.66
C VAL A 38 0.49 1.11 -8.18
N ILE A 39 0.21 0.98 -6.89
CA ILE A 39 -0.17 -0.29 -6.27
C ILE A 39 -1.49 -0.16 -5.51
N VAL A 40 -2.18 -1.30 -5.36
CA VAL A 40 -3.30 -1.45 -4.41
C VAL A 40 -2.74 -2.05 -3.14
N CYS A 41 -3.01 -1.42 -2.00
CA CYS A 41 -2.48 -1.84 -0.71
C CYS A 41 -3.55 -1.83 0.40
N THR A 42 -3.22 -2.46 1.52
CA THR A 42 -4.02 -2.40 2.75
C THR A 42 -3.15 -1.96 3.92
N VAL A 43 -3.70 -1.10 4.78
CA VAL A 43 -3.03 -0.63 6.00
C VAL A 43 -2.92 -1.77 7.02
N LYS A 44 -1.71 -2.05 7.47
CA LYS A 44 -1.41 -3.05 8.50
C LYS A 44 -1.08 -2.44 9.86
N MET A 45 -0.49 -1.24 9.85
CA MET A 45 -0.22 -0.47 11.05
C MET A 45 -0.59 0.99 10.82
N GLN A 46 -1.25 1.60 11.80
CA GLN A 46 -1.64 3.01 11.77
C GLN A 46 -1.19 3.71 13.05
N HIS A 47 -1.07 5.03 12.98
CA HIS A 47 -0.84 5.89 14.12
C HIS A 47 -2.13 5.97 14.94
N GLN A 48 -2.09 5.65 16.23
CA GLN A 48 -3.30 5.53 17.07
C GLN A 48 -4.16 6.81 17.14
N VAL A 49 -3.58 7.98 16.88
CA VAL A 49 -4.29 9.28 16.86
C VAL A 49 -5.14 9.47 15.60
N ALA A 50 -4.88 8.73 14.52
CA ALA A 50 -5.59 8.87 13.25
C ALA A 50 -6.75 7.87 13.13
N LEU A 51 -7.98 8.39 13.09
CA LEU A 51 -9.22 7.64 12.83
C LEU A 51 -9.28 7.15 11.37
N LEU A 52 -8.45 6.17 10.99
CA LEU A 52 -8.66 5.41 9.76
C LEU A 52 -9.57 4.21 10.07
N LYS A 53 -10.82 4.27 9.59
CA LYS A 53 -11.77 3.16 9.67
C LYS A 53 -11.12 1.92 9.02
N LYS A 54 -11.02 0.83 9.79
CA LYS A 54 -10.53 -0.48 9.32
C LYS A 54 -11.24 -0.84 8.01
N VAL A 55 -10.44 -1.19 7.01
CA VAL A 55 -10.78 -1.46 5.59
C VAL A 55 -10.87 -0.19 4.73
N THR A 56 -9.72 0.32 4.30
CA THR A 56 -9.62 1.21 3.13
C THR A 56 -8.66 0.57 2.13
N LEU A 57 -9.16 0.29 0.93
CA LEU A 57 -8.37 -0.01 -0.26
C LEU A 57 -7.95 1.33 -0.86
N SER A 58 -6.73 1.78 -0.59
CA SER A 58 -6.19 3.01 -1.15
C SER A 58 -5.30 2.70 -2.36
N LYS A 59 -5.46 3.50 -3.42
CA LYS A 59 -4.48 3.59 -4.51
C LYS A 59 -3.33 4.45 -4.00
N LEU A 60 -2.13 3.88 -3.94
CA LEU A 60 -0.88 4.62 -3.75
C LEU A 60 -0.17 4.68 -5.09
#